data_AF-A0A2W6TH10-F1
#
_entry.id   AF-A0A2W6TH10-F1
#
_cell.length_a   1.000
_cell.length_b   1.000
_cell.length_c   1.000
_cell.angle_alpha   90.00
_cell.angle_beta   90.00
_cell.angle_gamma   90.00
#
_symmetry.space_group_name_H-M   'P 1'
#
loop_
_entity.id
_entity.type
_entity.pdbx_description
1 polymer ?
#
loop_
_entity_poly.entity_id
_entity_poly.type
_entity_poly.pdbx_seq_one_letter_code
_entity_poly.pdbx_strand_id
1 'polypeptide(L)' 'MGAVVAFRRPAHAESLIKYTARLDWLDRHGEQHVERFAAWTAREATRAAWRRARSLRLSGEATTFRTQHFEQAYV' A
#
# COMPACT_ATOMS: atom_id res chain seq x y z
N MET A 1 -33.14 18.11 23.24
CA MET A 1 -32.53 18.65 22.00
C MET A 1 -31.02 18.62 22.18
N GLY A 2 -30.34 17.63 21.61
CA GLY A 2 -28.88 17.46 21.76
C GLY A 2 -28.14 18.31 20.74
N ALA A 3 -27.19 19.13 21.19
CA ALA A 3 -26.35 19.92 20.31
C ALA A 3 -25.45 19.01 19.47
N VAL A 4 -25.63 19.03 18.15
CA VAL A 4 -24.70 18.40 17.21
C VAL A 4 -23.44 19.27 17.19
N VAL A 5 -22.43 18.87 17.97
CA VAL A 5 -21.10 19.47 17.88
C VAL A 5 -20.51 19.01 16.55
N ALA A 6 -20.36 19.93 15.60
CA ALA A 6 -19.68 19.65 14.35
C ALA A 6 -18.23 19.24 14.67
N PHE A 7 -17.88 17.98 14.40
CA PHE A 7 -16.50 17.52 14.46
C PHE A 7 -15.70 18.28 13.39
N ARG A 8 -15.11 19.42 13.76
CA ARG A 8 -14.14 20.11 12.91
C ARG A 8 -12.89 19.22 12.89
N ARG A 9 -12.66 18.55 11.76
CA ARG A 9 -11.40 17.88 11.49
C ARG A 9 -10.27 18.91 11.72
N PRO A 10 -9.24 18.58 12.49
CA PRO A 10 -8.14 19.51 12.68
C PRO A 10 -7.47 19.85 11.34
N ALA A 11 -7.04 21.10 11.14
CA ALA A 11 -6.36 21.56 9.92
C ALA A 11 -5.09 20.77 9.56
N HIS A 12 -4.52 20.00 10.51
CA HIS A 12 -3.37 19.13 10.27
C HIS A 12 -3.73 17.77 9.64
N ALA A 13 -5.02 17.46 9.45
CA ALA A 13 -5.45 16.25 8.77
C ALA A 13 -5.32 16.33 7.24
N GLU A 14 -5.15 17.53 6.67
CA GLU A 14 -5.10 17.78 5.22
C GLU A 14 -3.76 17.36 4.57
N SER A 15 -2.72 17.07 5.35
CA SER A 15 -1.38 16.76 4.82
C SER A 15 -0.93 15.30 5.04
N LEU A 16 -1.85 14.37 5.30
CA LEU A 16 -1.53 12.94 5.47
C LEU A 16 -1.81 12.16 4.18
N ILE A 17 -1.23 12.59 3.06
CA ILE A 17 -1.24 11.80 1.83
C ILE A 17 -0.43 10.53 2.09
N LYS A 18 -1.09 9.38 2.11
CA LYS A 18 -0.44 8.07 2.20
C LYS A 18 -0.39 7.46 0.82
N TYR A 19 0.82 7.21 0.35
CA TYR A 19 1.04 6.48 -0.90
C TYR A 19 0.97 4.98 -0.61
N THR A 20 0.31 4.24 -1.49
CA THR A 20 0.18 2.79 -1.36
C THR A 20 0.74 2.09 -2.60
N ALA A 21 1.62 1.11 -2.40
CA ALA A 21 1.99 0.17 -3.44
C ALA A 21 1.31 -1.18 -3.17
N ARG A 22 0.73 -1.78 -4.20
CA ARG A 22 0.14 -3.11 -4.16
C ARG A 22 1.07 -4.07 -4.90
N LEU A 23 1.34 -5.22 -4.30
CA LEU A 23 2.08 -6.32 -4.91
C LEU A 23 1.12 -7.51 -5.04
N ASP A 24 0.82 -7.90 -6.27
CA ASP A 24 0.10 -9.12 -6.59
C ASP A 24 1.11 -10.16 -7.08
N TRP A 25 1.06 -11.39 -6.57
CA TRP A 25 1.97 -12.45 -7.01
C TRP A 25 1.31 -13.83 -6.96
N LEU A 26 1.82 -14.74 -7.79
CA LEU A 26 1.41 -16.15 -7.82
C LEU A 26 2.50 -16.99 -7.16
N ASP A 27 2.12 -17.85 -6.24
CA ASP A 27 3.06 -18.78 -5.64
C ASP A 27 3.35 -19.98 -6.56
N ARG A 28 4.23 -20.88 -6.11
CA ARG A 28 4.58 -22.11 -6.83
C ARG A 28 3.43 -23.12 -6.95
N HIS A 29 2.38 -22.98 -6.14
CA HIS A 29 1.18 -23.80 -6.17
C HIS A 29 0.10 -23.19 -7.07
N GLY A 30 0.32 -21.98 -7.59
CA GLY A 30 -0.62 -21.25 -8.43
C GLY A 30 -1.61 -20.39 -7.64
N GLU A 31 -1.42 -20.24 -6.32
CA GLU A 31 -2.29 -19.42 -5.48
C GLU A 31 -1.92 -17.94 -5.62
N GLN A 32 -2.95 -17.09 -5.65
CA GLN A 32 -2.77 -15.65 -5.75
C GLN A 32 -2.66 -15.01 -4.37
N HIS A 33 -1.60 -14.23 -4.20
CA HIS A 33 -1.32 -13.45 -3.00
C HIS A 33 -1.33 -11.96 -3.32
N VAL A 34 -1.81 -11.15 -2.37
CA VAL A 34 -1.89 -9.69 -2.49
C VAL A 34 -1.37 -9.03 -1.22
N GLU A 35 -0.34 -8.20 -1.38
CA GLU A 35 0.26 -7.42 -0.29
C GLU A 35 0.13 -5.92 -0.58
N ARG A 36 -0.07 -5.10 0.46
CA ARG A 36 -0.16 -3.63 0.35
C ARG A 36 0.85 -2.96 1.26
N PHE A 37 1.56 -1.98 0.71
CA PHE A 37 2.61 -1.23 1.39
C PHE A 37 2.23 0.25 1.41
N ALA A 38 1.90 0.77 2.59
CA ALA A 38 1.62 2.19 2.78
C ALA A 38 2.85 2.94 3.30
N ALA A 39 3.13 4.12 2.75
CA ALA A 39 4.19 5.00 3.22
C ALA A 39 3.81 6.48 3.01
N TRP A 40 4.56 7.38 3.63
CA TRP A 40 4.39 8.82 3.49
C TRP A 40 4.90 9.35 2.15
N THR A 41 5.74 8.59 1.45
CA THR A 41 6.20 8.92 0.10
C THR A 41 5.95 7.76 -0.86
N ALA A 42 5.68 8.09 -2.12
CA ALA A 42 5.52 7.09 -3.19
C ALA A 42 6.76 6.20 -3.31
N ARG A 43 7.96 6.81 -3.22
CA ARG A 43 9.24 6.11 -3.32
C ARG A 43 9.40 5.04 -2.25
N GLU A 44 9.02 5.33 -1.01
CA GLU A 44 9.12 4.36 0.09
C GLU A 44 8.13 3.22 -0.06
N ALA A 45 6.88 3.51 -0.42
CA ALA A 45 5.86 2.50 -0.68
C ALA A 45 6.31 1.54 -1.81
N THR A 46 6.78 2.11 -2.93
CA THR A 46 7.34 1.34 -4.05
C THR A 46 8.56 0.52 -3.61
N ARG A 47 9.51 1.12 -2.88
CA ARG A 47 10.73 0.42 -2.43
C ARG A 47 10.41 -0.76 -1.51
N ALA A 48 9.37 -0.66 -0.67
CA ALA A 48 8.90 -1.76 0.16
C ALA A 48 8.37 -2.92 -0.71
N ALA A 49 7.46 -2.63 -1.65
CA ALA A 49 6.92 -3.62 -2.58
C ALA A 49 8.03 -4.30 -3.41
N TRP A 50 9.00 -3.52 -3.92
CA TRP A 50 10.13 -4.05 -4.68
C TRP A 50 11.05 -4.96 -3.86
N ARG A 51 11.34 -4.59 -2.60
CA ARG A 51 12.13 -5.45 -1.72
C ARG A 51 11.44 -6.79 -1.48
N ARG A 52 10.12 -6.76 -1.26
CA ARG A 52 9.33 -7.98 -1.09
C ARG A 52 9.33 -8.84 -2.36
N ALA A 53 9.04 -8.26 -3.52
CA ALA A 53 9.07 -8.96 -4.81
C ALA A 53 10.44 -9.59 -5.09
N ARG A 54 11.54 -8.86 -4.81
CA ARG A 54 12.90 -9.40 -4.94
C ARG A 54 13.14 -10.59 -4.01
N SER A 55 12.70 -10.49 -2.76
CA SER A 55 12.81 -11.60 -1.79
C SER A 55 12.07 -12.84 -2.28
N LEU A 56 10.82 -12.68 -2.75
CA LEU A 56 9.98 -13.76 -3.27
C LEU A 56 10.58 -14.43 -4.51
N ARG A 57 11.20 -13.65 -5.40
CA ARG A 57 11.92 -14.17 -6.57
C ARG A 57 13.15 -14.97 -6.16
N LEU A 58 13.91 -14.51 -5.16
CA LEU A 58 15.13 -15.17 -4.69
C LEU A 58 14.83 -16.45 -3.90
N SER A 59 13.71 -16.49 -3.16
CA SER A 59 13.28 -17.70 -2.45
C SER A 59 12.65 -18.75 -3.37
N GLY A 60 12.30 -18.39 -4.61
CA GLY A 60 11.54 -19.26 -5.52
C GLY A 60 10.08 -19.45 -5.10
N GLU A 61 9.59 -18.60 -4.19
CA GLU A 61 8.22 -18.65 -3.68
C GLU A 61 7.23 -18.11 -4.70
N ALA A 62 7.63 -17.10 -5.47
CA ALA A 62 6.79 -16.50 -6.52
C ALA A 62 7.23 -16.89 -7.93
N THR A 63 6.27 -17.29 -8.76
CA THR A 63 6.46 -17.60 -10.18
C THR A 63 6.21 -16.38 -11.08
N THR A 64 5.31 -15.49 -10.66
CA THR A 64 4.97 -14.23 -11.35
C THR A 64 4.59 -13.18 -10.32
N PHE A 65 4.91 -11.92 -10.59
CA PHE A 65 4.54 -10.80 -9.73
C PHE A 65 4.23 -9.54 -10.54
N ARG A 66 3.35 -8.69 -9.99
CA ARG A 66 2.96 -7.38 -10.52
C ARG A 66 2.90 -6.38 -9.39
N THR A 67 3.60 -5.26 -9.54
CA THR A 67 3.49 -4.12 -8.62
C THR A 67 2.61 -3.04 -9.25
N GLN A 68 1.58 -2.60 -8.53
CA GLN A 68 0.72 -1.48 -8.90
C GLN A 68 0.92 -0.34 -7.89
N HIS A 69 0.88 0.91 -8.38
CA HIS A 69 1.03 2.10 -7.54
C HIS A 69 -0.31 2.81 -7.43
N PHE A 70 -0.73 3.09 -6.21
CA PHE A 70 -1.96 3.81 -5.91
C PHE A 70 -1.61 5.03 -5.05
N GLU A 71 -2.01 6.20 -5.52
CA GLU A 71 -2.04 7.40 -4.69
C GLU A 71 -3.38 7.45 -3.98
N GLN A 72 -3.38 7.44 -2.64
CA GLN A 72 -4.60 7.67 -1.88
C GLN A 72 -4.45 9.00 -1.14
N ALA A 73 -4.90 10.08 -1.78
CA ALA A 73 -5.15 11.34 -1.13
C ALA A 73 -6.36 11.17 -0.20
N TYR A 74 -6.15 11.28 1.11
CA TYR A 74 -7.27 11.45 2.05
C TYR A 74 -7.71 12.92 1.94
N VAL A 75 -8.95 13.14 1.51
CA VAL A 75 -9.64 14.45 1.53
C VAL A 75 -10.61 14.50 2.71
#